data_AF-A0A813DBY2-F1
#
_entry.id   AF-A0A813DBY2-F1
#
_cell.length_a   1.000
_cell.length_b   1.000
_cell.length_c   1.000
_cell.angle_alpha   90.00
_cell.angle_beta   90.00
_cell.angle_gamma   90.00
#
_symmetry.space_group_name_H-M   'P 1'
#
loop_
_entity.id
_entity.type
_entity.pdbx_description
1 polymer ?
#
loop_
_entity_poly.entity_id
_entity_poly.type
_entity_poly.pdbx_seq_one_letter_code
_entity_poly.pdbx_strand_id
1 'polypeptide(L)'
;MAGDDFAQLQAILAGLPMHAIPLGGSRSCGPELLLQCGGARSGHSAQLALVDAPNCVGRIQLKLAEVAQDYPDHEPVLRRLVVEHASLDLVCFVDHEEERLFTAARGTDRSLHPLTTSRDVQSNVNILLGTCPGRAEAAVQEYTAVRKRFPKFRSFGTGHSLGGTVVLHVAKSAELQPDMSFTRIDVFNTATSPLTRSLAVLTTTAFHAHRVPGDWASWGLCIFDPGMGTVHTHEVKLHLRDTHALGHFLPDKANEKREPVVPLGPQELRLEEPRKPPWWTHLALLSCLGARPKAEPLPLSPGAFEALAPLELNSAPALDNSTDTAAAFKNCTPVLLKVPLSPGAFEAASPPELQSLMVQ
;
A
#
# COMPACT_ATOMS: atom_id res chain seq x y z
N MET A 1 -20.81 -10.66 8.74
CA MET A 1 -20.47 -9.25 8.95
C MET A 1 -21.24 -8.44 7.92
N ALA A 2 -21.93 -7.38 8.34
CA ALA A 2 -22.54 -6.44 7.41
C ALA A 2 -21.44 -5.74 6.58
N GLY A 3 -21.82 -5.09 5.47
CA GLY A 3 -20.86 -4.47 4.56
C GLY A 3 -19.91 -3.46 5.23
N ASP A 4 -20.45 -2.70 6.19
CA ASP A 4 -19.70 -1.65 6.91
C ASP A 4 -18.76 -2.24 7.96
N ASP A 5 -19.17 -3.29 8.68
CA ASP A 5 -18.34 -3.96 9.69
C ASP A 5 -17.03 -4.47 9.06
N PHE A 6 -17.12 -5.06 7.87
CA PHE A 6 -15.94 -5.60 7.20
C PHE A 6 -14.98 -4.49 6.76
N ALA A 7 -15.51 -3.37 6.24
CA ALA A 7 -14.68 -2.22 5.87
C ALA A 7 -13.98 -1.61 7.10
N GLN A 8 -14.66 -1.52 8.24
CA GLN A 8 -14.06 -1.06 9.49
C GLN A 8 -12.94 -2.00 9.96
N LEU A 9 -13.14 -3.32 9.91
CA LEU A 9 -12.09 -4.29 10.20
C LEU A 9 -10.87 -4.08 9.29
N GLN A 10 -11.07 -3.91 7.98
CA GLN A 10 -9.96 -3.64 7.06
C GLN A 10 -9.27 -2.31 7.38
N ALA A 11 -10.01 -1.26 7.73
CA ALA A 11 -9.43 0.02 8.14
C ALA A 11 -8.56 -0.11 9.40
N ILE A 12 -9.00 -0.90 10.39
CA ILE A 12 -8.22 -1.22 11.59
C ILE A 12 -6.91 -1.92 11.19
N LEU A 13 -6.98 -2.96 10.35
CA LEU A 13 -5.80 -3.71 9.91
C LEU A 13 -4.85 -2.86 9.07
N ALA A 14 -5.35 -1.93 8.24
CA ALA A 14 -4.54 -1.00 7.45
C ALA A 14 -3.65 -0.09 8.31
N GLY A 15 -4.01 0.15 9.57
CA GLY A 15 -3.23 0.96 10.51
C GLY A 15 -2.06 0.20 11.17
N LEU A 16 -2.14 -1.13 11.24
CA LEU A 16 -1.17 -1.95 11.98
C LEU A 16 0.27 -1.94 11.41
N PRO A 17 0.51 -2.01 10.08
CA PRO A 17 1.87 -2.11 9.55
C PRO A 17 2.83 -0.98 9.94
N MET A 18 2.30 0.20 10.31
CA MET A 18 3.12 1.31 10.81
C MET A 18 3.88 0.96 12.10
N HIS A 19 3.37 0.01 12.88
CA HIS A 19 3.97 -0.45 14.14
C HIS A 19 5.07 -1.50 13.94
N ALA A 20 5.30 -1.97 12.71
CA ALA A 20 6.45 -2.81 12.40
C ALA A 20 7.77 -2.03 12.47
N ILE A 21 7.73 -0.69 12.36
CA ILE A 21 8.91 0.19 12.47
C ILE A 21 9.34 0.26 13.95
N PRO A 22 10.63 0.08 14.28
CA PRO A 22 11.11 0.27 15.65
C PRO A 22 10.90 1.72 16.11
N LEU A 23 10.49 1.90 17.36
CA LEU A 23 10.48 3.23 17.99
C LEU A 23 11.93 3.70 18.20
N GLY A 24 12.20 4.98 17.91
CA GLY A 24 13.55 5.55 17.79
C GLY A 24 14.50 5.19 18.93
N GLY A 25 15.78 4.95 18.59
CA GLY A 25 16.87 4.68 19.53
C GLY A 25 17.24 3.20 19.71
N SER A 26 16.34 2.28 19.36
CA SER A 26 16.67 0.85 19.38
C SER A 26 17.40 0.45 18.09
N ARG A 27 18.72 0.25 18.16
CA ARG A 27 19.53 -0.40 17.10
C ARG A 27 19.24 -1.91 16.95
N SER A 28 18.09 -2.38 17.43
CA SER A 28 17.69 -3.80 17.38
C SER A 28 17.36 -4.29 15.97
N CYS A 29 17.26 -3.38 15.00
CA CYS A 29 17.34 -3.73 13.59
C CYS A 29 18.82 -3.93 13.27
N GLY A 30 19.26 -5.17 13.11
CA GLY A 30 20.65 -5.50 12.83
C GLY A 30 21.24 -4.67 11.67
N PRO A 31 22.57 -4.52 11.62
CA PRO A 31 23.26 -3.63 10.67
C PRO A 31 22.91 -3.90 9.19
N GLU A 32 22.42 -5.10 8.89
CA GLU A 32 21.94 -5.53 7.57
C GLU A 32 20.79 -4.67 7.01
N LEU A 33 19.93 -4.09 7.88
CA LEU A 33 18.81 -3.25 7.44
C LEU A 33 19.23 -1.85 6.97
N LEU A 34 20.34 -1.30 7.49
CA LEU A 34 20.83 0.02 7.08
C LEU A 34 21.46 0.00 5.68
N LEU A 35 22.01 -1.14 5.26
CA LEU A 35 22.56 -1.33 3.91
C LEU A 35 21.47 -1.42 2.83
N GLN A 36 20.20 -1.58 3.21
CA GLN A 36 19.07 -1.73 2.28
C GLN A 36 18.40 -0.40 1.86
N CYS A 37 18.90 0.75 2.30
CA CYS A 37 18.28 2.06 2.03
C CYS A 37 18.41 2.55 0.56
N GLY A 38 19.07 1.81 -0.33
CA GLY A 38 19.39 2.21 -1.71
C GLY A 38 18.35 1.90 -2.80
N GLY A 39 17.12 1.50 -2.45
CA GLY A 39 16.00 1.43 -3.41
C GLY A 39 16.05 0.31 -4.48
N ALA A 40 17.12 -0.49 -4.54
CA ALA A 40 17.18 -1.70 -5.35
C ALA A 40 17.82 -2.82 -4.52
N ARG A 41 16.99 -3.76 -4.04
CA ARG A 41 17.50 -5.01 -3.47
C ARG A 41 18.10 -5.81 -4.62
N SER A 42 19.40 -6.09 -4.58
CA SER A 42 19.97 -7.13 -5.45
C SER A 42 19.24 -8.45 -5.17
N GLY A 43 19.07 -9.32 -6.19
CA GLY A 43 18.23 -10.51 -6.09
C GLY A 43 18.54 -11.43 -4.89
N HIS A 44 19.77 -11.42 -4.37
CA HIS A 44 20.13 -12.12 -3.12
C HIS A 44 19.59 -11.46 -1.85
N SER A 45 19.52 -10.12 -1.81
CA SER A 45 18.97 -9.38 -0.66
C SER A 45 17.44 -9.45 -0.61
N ALA A 46 16.78 -9.69 -1.75
CA ALA A 46 15.35 -9.98 -1.80
C ALA A 46 14.99 -11.30 -1.08
N GLN A 47 15.84 -12.34 -1.20
CA GLN A 47 15.67 -13.59 -0.45
C GLN A 47 15.88 -13.42 1.06
N LEU A 48 16.80 -12.55 1.49
CA LEU A 48 16.97 -12.24 2.91
C LEU A 48 15.82 -11.41 3.49
N ALA A 49 15.12 -10.64 2.67
CA ALA A 49 13.94 -9.88 3.08
C ALA A 49 12.66 -10.72 3.21
N LEU A 50 12.68 -11.97 2.73
CA LEU A 50 11.62 -12.95 2.93
C LEU A 50 11.67 -13.61 4.31
N VAL A 51 12.74 -13.39 5.08
CA VAL A 51 12.81 -13.84 6.47
C VAL A 51 12.12 -12.78 7.30
N ASP A 52 11.00 -13.17 7.92
CA ASP A 52 10.34 -12.38 8.96
C ASP A 52 11.40 -11.83 9.91
N ALA A 53 11.46 -10.50 10.07
CA ALA A 53 12.19 -9.97 11.19
C ALA A 53 11.37 -10.35 12.42
N PRO A 54 11.83 -11.26 13.32
CA PRO A 54 10.99 -11.73 14.44
C PRO A 54 10.53 -10.56 15.32
N ASN A 55 11.34 -9.50 15.33
CA ASN A 55 11.04 -8.22 15.96
C ASN A 55 9.84 -7.48 15.35
N CYS A 56 9.62 -7.56 14.03
CA CYS A 56 8.44 -6.98 13.38
C CYS A 56 7.18 -7.76 13.78
N VAL A 57 7.22 -9.09 13.70
CA VAL A 57 6.09 -9.95 14.09
C VAL A 57 5.68 -9.68 15.53
N GLY A 58 6.63 -9.69 16.47
CA GLY A 58 6.35 -9.43 17.89
C GLY A 58 5.75 -8.04 18.15
N ARG A 59 6.22 -7.00 17.46
CA ARG A 59 5.64 -5.65 17.56
C ARG A 59 4.21 -5.59 17.04
N ILE A 60 3.94 -6.23 15.90
CA ILE A 60 2.59 -6.28 15.33
C ILE A 60 1.66 -7.09 16.23
N GLN A 61 2.10 -8.22 16.79
CA GLN A 61 1.29 -9.02 17.72
C GLN A 61 0.90 -8.24 18.96
N LEU A 62 1.86 -7.53 19.57
CA LEU A 62 1.58 -6.65 20.71
C LEU A 62 0.55 -5.58 20.33
N LYS A 63 0.74 -4.93 19.18
CA LYS A 63 -0.18 -3.90 18.73
C LYS A 63 -1.57 -4.43 18.39
N LEU A 64 -1.66 -5.61 17.78
CA LEU A 64 -2.93 -6.28 17.47
C LEU A 64 -3.72 -6.56 18.76
N ALA A 65 -3.04 -6.98 19.83
CA ALA A 65 -3.67 -7.20 21.13
C ALA A 65 -4.20 -5.89 21.77
N GLU A 66 -3.45 -4.79 21.67
CA GLU A 66 -3.93 -3.47 22.10
C GLU A 66 -5.14 -3.01 21.28
N VAL A 67 -5.08 -3.16 19.96
CA VAL A 67 -6.14 -2.75 19.03
C VAL A 67 -7.42 -3.56 19.25
N ALA A 68 -7.32 -4.85 19.60
CA ALA A 68 -8.46 -5.66 19.97
C ALA A 68 -9.21 -5.09 21.20
N GLN A 69 -8.50 -4.48 22.15
CA GLN A 69 -9.11 -3.82 23.31
C GLN A 69 -9.70 -2.44 22.96
N ASP A 70 -9.08 -1.72 22.03
CA ASP A 70 -9.58 -0.42 21.55
C ASP A 70 -10.92 -0.54 20.80
N TYR A 71 -11.18 -1.68 20.14
CA TYR A 71 -12.33 -1.91 19.27
C TYR A 71 -13.14 -3.17 19.68
N PRO A 72 -13.95 -3.10 20.76
CA PRO A 72 -14.65 -4.26 21.32
C PRO A 72 -15.59 -4.95 20.33
N ASP A 73 -16.23 -4.21 19.42
CA ASP A 73 -17.13 -4.77 18.41
C ASP A 73 -16.39 -5.66 17.39
N HIS A 74 -15.08 -5.44 17.22
CA HIS A 74 -14.21 -6.23 16.33
C HIS A 74 -13.27 -7.16 17.10
N GLU A 75 -13.27 -7.11 18.44
CA GLU A 75 -12.38 -7.88 19.31
C GLU A 75 -12.39 -9.39 19.04
N PRO A 76 -13.55 -10.06 18.87
CA PRO A 76 -13.56 -11.51 18.64
C PRO A 76 -12.80 -11.92 17.39
N VAL A 77 -12.87 -11.11 16.32
CA VAL A 77 -12.14 -11.39 15.08
C VAL A 77 -10.66 -11.06 15.27
N LEU A 78 -10.34 -9.88 15.81
CA LEU A 78 -8.97 -9.42 16.00
C LEU A 78 -8.15 -10.35 16.89
N ARG A 79 -8.74 -10.91 17.96
CA ARG A 79 -8.06 -11.86 18.87
C ARG A 79 -7.74 -13.22 18.23
N ARG A 80 -8.46 -13.63 17.19
CA ARG A 80 -8.18 -14.87 16.47
C ARG A 80 -7.09 -14.73 15.41
N LEU A 81 -6.77 -13.50 15.00
CA LEU A 81 -5.80 -13.27 13.95
C LEU A 81 -4.39 -13.63 14.43
N VAL A 82 -3.72 -14.49 13.67
CA VAL A 82 -2.31 -14.83 13.85
C VAL A 82 -1.48 -14.02 12.87
N VAL A 83 -0.42 -13.35 13.36
CA VAL A 83 0.54 -12.64 12.50
C VAL A 83 1.49 -13.65 11.87
N GLU A 84 1.25 -13.98 10.60
CA GLU A 84 2.00 -15.01 9.85
C GLU A 84 3.19 -14.47 9.08
N HIS A 85 3.18 -13.16 8.80
CA HIS A 85 4.30 -12.46 8.18
C HIS A 85 4.27 -11.00 8.61
N ALA A 86 5.44 -10.42 8.90
CA ALA A 86 5.55 -8.99 9.11
C ALA A 86 6.91 -8.44 8.67
N SER A 87 6.87 -7.53 7.72
CA SER A 87 7.99 -6.72 7.25
C SER A 87 7.76 -5.23 7.55
N LEU A 88 8.66 -4.37 7.07
CA LEU A 88 8.47 -2.92 7.16
C LEU A 88 7.34 -2.42 6.25
N ASP A 89 6.91 -3.17 5.25
CA ASP A 89 5.95 -2.69 4.25
C ASP A 89 4.68 -3.53 4.18
N LEU A 90 4.72 -4.79 4.60
CA LEU A 90 3.61 -5.72 4.50
C LEU A 90 3.44 -6.51 5.79
N VAL A 91 2.18 -6.73 6.19
CA VAL A 91 1.83 -7.64 7.27
C VAL A 91 0.73 -8.58 6.76
N CYS A 92 0.88 -9.88 7.02
CA CYS A 92 -0.14 -10.86 6.73
C CYS A 92 -0.68 -11.48 8.02
N PHE A 93 -2.00 -11.50 8.15
CA PHE A 93 -2.71 -12.11 9.26
C PHE A 93 -3.51 -13.30 8.77
N VAL A 94 -3.57 -14.38 9.55
CA VAL A 94 -4.38 -15.55 9.25
C VAL A 94 -5.44 -15.75 10.32
N ASP A 95 -6.67 -15.94 9.88
CA ASP A 95 -7.77 -16.45 10.68
C ASP A 95 -7.99 -17.92 10.31
N HIS A 96 -7.47 -18.82 11.13
CA HIS A 96 -7.58 -20.26 10.89
C HIS A 96 -9.01 -20.78 11.04
N GLU A 97 -9.86 -20.12 11.84
CA GLU A 97 -11.23 -20.58 12.09
C GLU A 97 -12.12 -20.34 10.87
N GLU A 98 -11.94 -19.22 10.19
CA GLU A 98 -12.77 -18.79 9.05
C GLU A 98 -12.09 -19.00 7.68
N GLU A 99 -10.89 -19.60 7.69
CA GLU A 99 -10.00 -19.79 6.55
C GLU A 99 -9.77 -18.49 5.75
N ARG A 100 -9.35 -17.42 6.44
CA ARG A 100 -9.10 -16.09 5.85
C ARG A 100 -7.65 -15.65 5.99
N LEU A 101 -7.10 -15.10 4.92
CA LEU A 101 -5.79 -14.46 4.88
C LEU A 101 -6.01 -12.95 4.66
N PHE A 102 -5.57 -12.12 5.59
CA PHE A 102 -5.60 -10.66 5.47
C PHE A 102 -4.20 -10.14 5.20
N THR A 103 -4.07 -9.26 4.21
CA THR A 103 -2.79 -8.63 3.84
C THR A 103 -2.92 -7.13 3.98
N ALA A 104 -2.14 -6.52 4.87
CA ALA A 104 -2.13 -5.09 5.11
C ALA A 104 -0.79 -4.48 4.67
N ALA A 105 -0.82 -3.44 3.83
CA ALA A 105 0.38 -2.70 3.44
C ALA A 105 0.48 -1.37 4.18
N ARG A 106 1.69 -1.04 4.63
CA ARG A 106 2.01 0.19 5.36
C ARG A 106 1.73 1.43 4.52
N GLY A 107 1.30 2.54 5.12
CA GLY A 107 1.25 3.85 4.46
C GLY A 107 2.62 4.53 4.29
N THR A 108 2.60 5.84 4.05
CA THR A 108 3.77 6.72 4.20
C THR A 108 4.05 6.97 5.68
N ASP A 109 5.30 6.89 6.09
CA ASP A 109 5.69 7.19 7.47
C ASP A 109 5.73 8.69 7.76
N ARG A 110 4.76 9.15 8.56
CA ARG A 110 4.67 10.55 9.01
C ARG A 110 5.72 10.92 10.05
N SER A 111 6.31 9.94 10.73
CA SER A 111 7.38 10.17 11.71
C SER A 111 8.75 10.42 11.07
N LEU A 112 8.83 10.30 9.74
CA LEU A 112 10.06 10.45 8.96
C LEU A 112 11.19 9.53 9.47
N HIS A 113 10.85 8.29 9.84
CA HIS A 113 11.85 7.34 10.33
C HIS A 113 12.93 7.07 9.27
N PRO A 114 14.24 7.14 9.60
CA PRO A 114 15.32 7.03 8.60
C PRO A 114 15.29 5.76 7.73
N LEU A 115 14.77 4.66 8.27
CA LEU A 115 14.64 3.38 7.56
C LEU A 115 13.59 3.39 6.44
N THR A 116 12.59 4.26 6.53
CA THR A 116 11.41 4.25 5.66
C THR A 116 11.33 5.49 4.79
N THR A 117 11.77 6.66 5.30
CA THR A 117 11.62 7.96 4.64
C THR A 117 12.11 7.99 3.20
N SER A 118 13.34 7.55 2.91
CA SER A 118 13.89 7.62 1.54
C SER A 118 13.05 6.80 0.55
N ARG A 119 12.61 5.61 0.97
CA ARG A 119 11.79 4.69 0.16
C ARG A 119 10.37 5.22 -0.05
N ASP A 120 9.81 5.86 0.98
CA ASP A 120 8.48 6.45 0.92
C ASP A 120 8.47 7.67 -0.01
N VAL A 121 9.50 8.53 0.08
CA VAL A 121 9.68 9.67 -0.86
C VAL A 121 9.77 9.17 -2.30
N GLN A 122 10.65 8.18 -2.56
CA GLN A 122 10.79 7.60 -3.89
C GLN A 122 9.46 7.02 -4.41
N SER A 123 8.73 6.29 -3.57
CA SER A 123 7.45 5.69 -3.95
C SER A 123 6.37 6.73 -4.22
N ASN A 124 6.31 7.80 -3.42
CA ASN A 124 5.38 8.91 -3.64
C ASN A 124 5.69 9.66 -4.94
N VAL A 125 6.97 9.88 -5.28
CA VAL A 125 7.37 10.46 -6.56
C VAL A 125 6.96 9.56 -7.73
N ASN A 126 7.19 8.25 -7.63
CA ASN A 126 6.75 7.30 -8.65
C ASN A 126 5.24 7.37 -8.87
N ILE A 127 4.47 7.35 -7.77
CA ILE A 127 3.01 7.47 -7.84
C ILE A 127 2.65 8.77 -8.54
N LEU A 128 3.19 9.91 -8.12
CA LEU A 128 2.91 11.21 -8.73
C LEU A 128 3.15 11.18 -10.25
N LEU A 129 4.23 10.56 -10.69
CA LEU A 129 4.59 10.36 -12.10
C LEU A 129 3.75 9.29 -12.83
N GLY A 130 2.78 8.69 -12.15
CA GLY A 130 1.89 7.66 -12.69
C GLY A 130 2.54 6.29 -12.82
N THR A 131 3.66 6.04 -12.13
CA THR A 131 4.40 4.77 -12.17
C THR A 131 4.23 3.96 -10.89
N CYS A 132 4.61 2.68 -10.95
CA CYS A 132 4.49 1.75 -9.83
C CYS A 132 5.40 2.18 -8.66
N PRO A 133 4.92 2.20 -7.39
CA PRO A 133 5.77 2.48 -6.24
C PRO A 133 6.84 1.40 -6.12
N GLY A 134 8.10 1.79 -5.91
CA GLY A 134 9.25 0.87 -5.95
C GLY A 134 9.15 -0.30 -4.96
N ARG A 135 8.39 -0.14 -3.87
CA ARG A 135 8.17 -1.19 -2.86
C ARG A 135 7.08 -2.22 -3.20
N ALA A 136 6.28 -2.01 -4.25
CA ALA A 136 5.22 -2.95 -4.60
C ALA A 136 5.77 -4.31 -5.08
N GLU A 137 6.92 -4.34 -5.74
CA GLU A 137 7.54 -5.59 -6.20
C GLU A 137 7.93 -6.51 -5.02
N ALA A 138 8.55 -5.94 -3.98
CA ALA A 138 8.85 -6.69 -2.76
C ALA A 138 7.57 -7.18 -2.08
N ALA A 139 6.54 -6.34 -1.99
CA ALA A 139 5.25 -6.73 -1.41
C ALA A 139 4.57 -7.87 -2.19
N VAL A 140 4.69 -7.91 -3.53
CA VAL A 140 4.20 -9.03 -4.36
C VAL A 140 4.90 -10.33 -4.00
N GLN A 141 6.23 -10.29 -3.86
CA GLN A 141 7.03 -11.48 -3.52
C GLN A 141 6.66 -12.00 -2.11
N GLU A 142 6.57 -11.11 -1.13
CA GLU A 142 6.17 -11.42 0.24
C GLU A 142 4.75 -12.01 0.27
N TYR A 143 3.78 -11.36 -0.36
CA TYR A 143 2.41 -11.87 -0.46
C TYR A 143 2.36 -13.25 -1.12
N THR A 144 3.04 -13.44 -2.25
CA THR A 144 3.05 -14.72 -2.98
C THR A 144 3.63 -15.84 -2.12
N ALA A 145 4.69 -15.57 -1.36
CA ALA A 145 5.29 -16.55 -0.46
C ALA A 145 4.32 -16.97 0.66
N VAL A 146 3.62 -16.02 1.28
CA VAL A 146 2.59 -16.32 2.30
C VAL A 146 1.41 -17.04 1.67
N ARG A 147 0.91 -16.57 0.53
CA ARG A 147 -0.27 -17.13 -0.16
C ARG A 147 -0.07 -18.60 -0.53
N LYS A 148 1.14 -19.00 -0.95
CA LYS A 148 1.51 -20.39 -1.21
C LYS A 148 1.41 -21.31 0.02
N ARG A 149 1.58 -20.78 1.24
CA ARG A 149 1.40 -21.54 2.49
C ARG A 149 -0.08 -21.77 2.82
N PHE A 150 -0.96 -20.89 2.33
CA PHE A 150 -2.39 -20.88 2.64
C PHE A 150 -3.26 -20.90 1.38
N PRO A 151 -3.08 -21.81 0.41
CA PRO A 151 -3.67 -21.70 -0.93
C PRO A 151 -5.21 -21.80 -0.96
N LYS A 152 -5.81 -22.41 0.07
CA LYS A 152 -7.27 -22.58 0.18
C LYS A 152 -7.97 -21.40 0.85
N PHE A 153 -7.22 -20.54 1.54
CA PHE A 153 -7.80 -19.45 2.34
C PHE A 153 -8.33 -18.37 1.41
N ARG A 154 -9.44 -17.72 1.79
CA ARG A 154 -9.90 -16.52 1.10
C ARG A 154 -8.97 -15.37 1.44
N SER A 155 -8.47 -14.67 0.42
CA SER A 155 -7.47 -13.63 0.59
C SER A 155 -8.10 -12.24 0.50
N PHE A 156 -7.74 -11.36 1.44
CA PHE A 156 -8.21 -9.98 1.52
C PHE A 156 -7.01 -9.04 1.61
N GLY A 157 -7.10 -7.88 0.96
CA GLY A 157 -6.03 -6.88 0.95
C GLY A 157 -6.49 -5.52 1.46
N THR A 158 -5.65 -4.81 2.20
CA THR A 158 -5.95 -3.45 2.64
C THR A 158 -4.73 -2.56 2.80
N GLY A 159 -4.94 -1.26 2.61
CA GLY A 159 -3.90 -0.28 2.88
C GLY A 159 -4.45 1.14 2.90
N HIS A 160 -3.75 2.00 3.61
CA HIS A 160 -4.03 3.43 3.69
C HIS A 160 -2.99 4.24 2.92
N SER A 161 -3.40 5.31 2.22
CA SER A 161 -2.50 6.21 1.51
C SER A 161 -1.62 5.45 0.50
N LEU A 162 -0.29 5.57 0.59
CA LEU A 162 0.69 4.81 -0.18
C LEU A 162 0.53 3.28 -0.04
N GLY A 163 0.02 2.80 1.10
CA GLY A 163 -0.27 1.38 1.33
C GLY A 163 -1.40 0.87 0.45
N GLY A 164 -2.44 1.68 0.25
CA GLY A 164 -3.54 1.34 -0.66
C GLY A 164 -3.05 1.14 -2.09
N THR A 165 -2.14 2.00 -2.56
CA THR A 165 -1.54 1.89 -3.89
C THR A 165 -0.71 0.61 -4.02
N VAL A 166 0.06 0.27 -2.98
CA VAL A 166 0.83 -0.97 -2.95
C VAL A 166 -0.10 -2.18 -3.05
N VAL A 167 -1.16 -2.27 -2.24
CA VAL A 167 -2.11 -3.39 -2.30
C VAL A 167 -2.76 -3.50 -3.66
N LEU A 168 -3.13 -2.38 -4.29
CA LEU A 168 -3.70 -2.41 -5.64
C LEU A 168 -2.72 -3.01 -6.67
N HIS A 169 -1.42 -2.70 -6.56
CA HIS A 169 -0.40 -3.33 -7.41
C HIS A 169 -0.19 -4.81 -7.07
N VAL A 170 -0.24 -5.19 -5.79
CA VAL A 170 -0.16 -6.60 -5.38
C VAL A 170 -1.35 -7.37 -5.95
N ALA A 171 -2.56 -6.83 -5.85
CA ALA A 171 -3.77 -7.44 -6.39
C ALA A 171 -3.68 -7.62 -7.91
N LYS A 172 -3.25 -6.58 -8.64
CA LYS A 172 -3.03 -6.66 -10.09
C LYS A 172 -2.08 -7.79 -10.46
N SER A 173 -0.97 -7.94 -9.74
CA SER A 173 -0.02 -9.02 -10.00
C SER A 173 -0.60 -10.39 -9.65
N ALA A 174 -1.37 -10.47 -8.57
CA ALA A 174 -1.99 -11.69 -8.10
C ALA A 174 -3.08 -12.21 -9.04
N GLU A 175 -3.87 -11.33 -9.68
CA GLU A 175 -4.93 -11.73 -10.63
C GLU A 175 -4.41 -12.50 -11.85
N LEU A 176 -3.12 -12.36 -12.19
CA LEU A 176 -2.50 -13.15 -13.27
C LEU A 176 -2.50 -14.66 -12.97
N GLN A 177 -2.66 -15.04 -11.70
CA GLN A 177 -2.73 -16.41 -11.22
C GLN A 177 -4.00 -16.57 -10.37
N PRO A 178 -5.07 -17.20 -10.88
CA PRO A 178 -6.37 -17.23 -10.20
C PRO A 178 -6.32 -17.75 -8.75
N ASP A 179 -5.43 -18.69 -8.46
CA ASP A 179 -5.19 -19.25 -7.13
C ASP A 179 -4.49 -18.25 -6.17
N MET A 180 -3.84 -17.21 -6.69
CA MET A 180 -3.21 -16.15 -5.92
C MET A 180 -4.11 -14.93 -5.71
N SER A 181 -5.20 -14.81 -6.47
CA SER A 181 -6.08 -13.63 -6.46
C SER A 181 -6.65 -13.31 -5.07
N PHE A 182 -6.93 -12.02 -4.84
CA PHE A 182 -7.70 -11.61 -3.69
C PHE A 182 -9.18 -11.81 -3.97
N THR A 183 -9.93 -12.19 -2.94
CA THR A 183 -11.39 -12.13 -2.99
C THR A 183 -11.86 -10.68 -3.02
N ARG A 184 -11.27 -9.82 -2.19
CA ARG A 184 -11.61 -8.40 -2.08
C ARG A 184 -10.42 -7.59 -1.56
N ILE A 185 -10.28 -6.36 -2.04
CA ILE A 185 -9.39 -5.38 -1.43
C ILE A 185 -10.15 -4.11 -1.04
N ASP A 186 -9.79 -3.54 0.10
CA ASP A 186 -10.34 -2.30 0.66
C ASP A 186 -9.20 -1.30 0.88
N VAL A 187 -9.21 -0.21 0.11
CA VAL A 187 -8.12 0.77 0.14
C VAL A 187 -8.64 2.13 0.64
N PHE A 188 -7.94 2.76 1.57
CA PHE A 188 -8.41 3.93 2.31
C PHE A 188 -7.60 5.17 1.98
N ASN A 189 -8.25 6.25 1.53
CA ASN A 189 -7.61 7.51 1.12
C ASN A 189 -6.36 7.24 0.24
N THR A 190 -6.52 6.39 -0.77
CA THR A 190 -5.38 5.85 -1.51
C THR A 190 -4.74 6.92 -2.38
N ALA A 191 -3.40 6.98 -2.35
CA ALA A 191 -2.65 7.88 -3.21
C ALA A 191 -2.70 7.38 -4.66
N THR A 192 -3.38 8.11 -5.53
CA THR A 192 -3.47 7.79 -6.96
C THR A 192 -3.14 9.00 -7.78
N SER A 193 -2.21 8.85 -8.74
CA SER A 193 -1.91 9.95 -9.64
C SER A 193 -2.99 10.12 -10.70
N PRO A 194 -3.38 11.37 -11.00
CA PRO A 194 -4.27 11.65 -12.12
C PRO A 194 -3.63 11.28 -13.48
N LEU A 195 -2.31 11.10 -13.54
CA LEU A 195 -1.60 10.65 -14.74
C LEU A 195 -1.73 9.15 -14.97
N THR A 196 -2.13 8.39 -13.95
CA THR A 196 -2.41 6.96 -14.07
C THR A 196 -3.72 6.77 -14.83
N ARG A 197 -3.63 6.76 -16.16
CA ARG A 197 -4.80 6.67 -17.07
C ARG A 197 -5.63 5.40 -16.95
N SER A 198 -5.07 4.37 -16.34
CA SER A 198 -5.79 3.15 -16.01
C SER A 198 -5.17 2.62 -14.73
N LEU A 199 -5.92 2.74 -13.65
CA LEU A 199 -5.75 1.76 -12.59
C LEU A 199 -6.20 0.44 -13.21
N ALA A 200 -5.47 -0.63 -12.93
CA ALA A 200 -5.72 -1.88 -13.64
C ALA A 200 -7.16 -2.31 -13.36
N VAL A 201 -7.91 -2.62 -14.42
CA VAL A 201 -9.23 -3.21 -14.28
C VAL A 201 -9.01 -4.55 -13.59
N LEU A 202 -9.37 -4.63 -12.31
CA LEU A 202 -9.38 -5.87 -11.57
C LEU A 202 -10.65 -6.62 -11.98
N THR A 203 -10.47 -7.85 -12.48
CA THR A 203 -11.57 -8.62 -13.08
C THR A 203 -12.13 -9.67 -12.14
N THR A 204 -11.33 -10.14 -11.19
CA THR A 204 -11.65 -11.23 -10.27
C THR A 204 -11.74 -10.75 -8.82
N THR A 205 -10.94 -9.76 -8.48
CA THR A 205 -10.83 -9.16 -7.16
C THR A 205 -11.85 -8.05 -7.02
N ALA A 206 -12.74 -8.14 -6.01
CA ALA A 206 -13.63 -7.02 -5.71
C ALA A 206 -12.83 -5.82 -5.19
N PHE A 207 -12.88 -4.69 -5.90
CA PHE A 207 -12.16 -3.47 -5.54
C PHE A 207 -13.08 -2.47 -4.82
N HIS A 208 -12.73 -2.13 -3.58
CA HIS A 208 -13.43 -1.13 -2.78
C HIS A 208 -12.47 0.01 -2.42
N ALA A 209 -12.78 1.23 -2.87
CA ALA A 209 -12.01 2.42 -2.57
C ALA A 209 -12.78 3.31 -1.60
N HIS A 210 -12.21 3.60 -0.45
CA HIS A 210 -12.79 4.41 0.60
C HIS A 210 -12.11 5.77 0.62
N ARG A 211 -12.87 6.86 0.54
CA ARG A 211 -12.33 8.22 0.51
C ARG A 211 -13.09 9.17 1.42
N VAL A 212 -12.42 10.25 1.79
CA VAL A 212 -13.01 11.39 2.49
C VAL A 212 -12.99 12.62 1.56
N PRO A 213 -14.07 13.41 1.48
CA PRO A 213 -14.08 14.67 0.73
C PRO A 213 -12.95 15.61 1.20
N GLY A 214 -12.31 16.29 0.25
CA GLY A 214 -11.21 17.22 0.53
C GLY A 214 -9.84 16.57 0.77
N ASP A 215 -9.71 15.24 0.75
CA ASP A 215 -8.39 14.60 0.73
C ASP A 215 -7.75 14.72 -0.67
N TRP A 216 -6.69 15.54 -0.77
CA TRP A 216 -5.98 15.81 -2.02
C TRP A 216 -5.23 14.59 -2.56
N ALA A 217 -4.77 13.67 -1.71
CA ALA A 217 -4.00 12.50 -2.16
C ALA A 217 -4.89 11.48 -2.89
N SER A 218 -6.16 11.42 -2.48
CA SER A 218 -7.20 10.61 -3.11
C SER A 218 -7.84 11.26 -4.34
N TRP A 219 -7.40 12.46 -4.75
CA TRP A 219 -8.05 13.21 -5.84
C TRP A 219 -8.06 12.45 -7.17
N GLY A 220 -7.01 11.67 -7.46
CA GLY A 220 -6.98 10.78 -8.63
C GLY A 220 -8.07 9.71 -8.63
N LEU A 221 -8.65 9.37 -7.46
CA LEU A 221 -9.77 8.43 -7.36
C LEU A 221 -11.07 8.97 -7.99
N CYS A 222 -11.19 10.29 -8.16
CA CYS A 222 -12.38 10.91 -8.79
C CYS A 222 -12.50 10.58 -10.29
N ILE A 223 -11.42 10.14 -10.93
CA ILE A 223 -11.35 9.90 -12.38
C ILE A 223 -11.66 8.43 -12.70
N PHE A 224 -12.09 7.63 -11.71
CA PHE A 224 -12.41 6.22 -11.91
C PHE A 224 -13.63 6.04 -12.81
N ASP A 225 -13.48 5.13 -13.77
CA ASP A 225 -14.61 4.58 -14.51
C ASP A 225 -15.46 3.73 -13.53
N PRO A 226 -16.78 3.93 -13.46
CA PRO A 226 -17.69 3.13 -12.63
C PRO A 226 -17.53 1.61 -12.77
N GLY A 227 -16.99 1.11 -13.89
CA GLY A 227 -16.73 -0.31 -14.10
C GLY A 227 -15.52 -0.90 -13.35
N MET A 228 -14.70 -0.08 -12.70
CA MET A 228 -13.41 -0.53 -12.12
C MET A 228 -13.46 -0.92 -10.64
N GLY A 229 -14.57 -0.65 -9.96
CA GLY A 229 -14.78 -1.01 -8.55
C GLY A 229 -15.81 -0.10 -7.88
N THR A 230 -16.00 -0.29 -6.57
CA THR A 230 -16.95 0.50 -5.78
C THR A 230 -16.23 1.59 -5.00
N VAL A 231 -16.64 2.85 -5.20
CA VAL A 231 -16.12 4.00 -4.45
C VAL A 231 -17.07 4.37 -3.32
N HIS A 232 -16.56 4.37 -2.10
CA HIS A 232 -17.27 4.71 -0.88
C HIS A 232 -16.79 6.08 -0.39
N THR A 233 -17.70 7.04 -0.26
CA THR A 233 -17.39 8.37 0.28
C THR A 233 -17.87 8.46 1.71
N HIS A 234 -16.96 8.79 2.63
CA HIS A 234 -17.19 8.84 4.07
C HIS A 234 -17.27 10.29 4.54
N GLU A 235 -18.09 10.55 5.55
CA GLU A 235 -18.19 11.88 6.15
C GLU A 235 -16.89 12.28 6.89
N VAL A 236 -16.58 13.57 6.84
CA VAL A 236 -15.43 14.12 7.56
C VAL A 236 -15.74 14.16 9.05
N LYS A 237 -15.07 13.31 9.83
CA LYS A 237 -15.06 13.40 11.30
C LYS A 237 -14.39 14.70 11.77
N LEU A 238 -15.18 15.59 12.37
CA LEU A 238 -14.74 16.94 12.75
C LEU A 238 -13.62 17.01 13.79
N HIS A 239 -13.44 15.97 14.62
CA HIS A 239 -12.36 15.92 15.60
C HIS A 239 -10.99 15.57 14.98
N LEU A 240 -10.96 15.12 13.73
CA LEU A 240 -9.73 14.85 13.00
C LEU A 240 -9.32 16.08 12.21
N ARG A 241 -8.09 16.53 12.44
CA ARG A 241 -7.54 17.75 11.81
C ARG A 241 -7.18 17.58 10.34
N ASP A 242 -6.98 16.36 9.88
CA ASP A 242 -6.43 16.03 8.56
C ASP A 242 -7.37 15.08 7.83
N THR A 243 -7.92 15.50 6.70
CA THR A 243 -8.83 14.72 5.85
C THR A 243 -8.20 13.45 5.31
N HIS A 244 -6.86 13.40 5.24
CA HIS A 244 -6.12 12.23 4.81
C HIS A 244 -5.93 11.19 5.93
N ALA A 245 -6.37 11.46 7.17
CA ALA A 245 -6.18 10.55 8.30
C ALA A 245 -7.03 9.27 8.18
N LEU A 246 -6.42 8.12 8.52
CA LEU A 246 -7.12 6.83 8.56
C LEU A 246 -8.27 6.80 9.59
N GLY A 247 -8.20 7.64 10.63
CA GLY A 247 -9.22 7.71 11.69
C GLY A 247 -10.64 8.01 11.20
N HIS A 248 -10.80 8.59 10.01
CA HIS A 248 -12.10 8.82 9.39
C HIS A 248 -12.88 7.52 9.13
N PHE A 249 -12.16 6.41 8.91
CA PHE A 249 -12.74 5.11 8.57
C PHE A 249 -12.76 4.12 9.74
N LEU A 250 -12.09 4.45 10.85
CA LEU A 250 -12.06 3.62 12.04
C LEU A 250 -13.37 3.76 12.81
N PRO A 251 -13.86 2.72 13.51
CA PRO A 251 -14.91 2.90 14.49
C PRO A 251 -14.43 3.77 15.66
N ASP A 252 -15.35 4.21 16.50
CA ASP A 252 -15.00 4.90 17.74
C ASP A 252 -14.29 3.94 18.70
N LYS A 253 -13.21 4.40 19.34
CA LYS A 253 -12.50 3.60 20.33
C LYS A 253 -13.26 3.56 21.65
N ALA A 254 -13.26 2.41 22.33
CA ALA A 254 -13.93 2.25 23.63
C ALA A 254 -13.43 3.22 24.72
N ASN A 255 -12.13 3.54 24.71
CA ASN A 255 -11.47 4.34 25.74
C ASN A 255 -11.28 5.83 25.36
N GLU A 256 -11.70 6.22 24.16
CA GLU A 256 -11.57 7.60 23.72
C GLU A 256 -12.70 8.42 24.34
N LYS A 257 -12.41 9.01 25.50
CA LYS A 257 -13.27 10.03 26.09
C LYS A 257 -13.38 11.15 25.07
N ARG A 258 -14.52 11.22 24.38
CA ARG A 258 -14.85 12.34 23.53
C ARG A 258 -14.82 13.58 24.40
N GLU A 259 -13.77 14.39 24.26
CA GLU A 259 -13.85 15.75 24.75
C GLU A 259 -15.09 16.35 24.11
N PRO A 260 -16.04 16.88 24.91
CA PRO A 260 -17.24 17.46 24.36
C PRO A 260 -16.78 18.50 23.34
N VAL A 261 -17.20 18.31 22.08
CA VAL A 261 -16.97 19.28 21.02
C VAL A 261 -17.63 20.55 21.51
N VAL A 262 -16.84 21.46 22.09
CA VAL A 262 -17.32 22.78 22.47
C VAL A 262 -17.84 23.35 21.17
N PRO A 263 -19.16 23.63 21.04
CA PRO A 263 -19.70 24.18 19.82
C PRO A 263 -18.89 25.44 19.56
N LEU A 264 -18.04 25.40 18.55
CA LEU A 264 -17.32 26.56 18.08
C LEU A 264 -18.44 27.41 17.47
N GLY A 265 -19.04 28.27 18.29
CA GLY A 265 -20.10 29.19 17.88
C GLY A 265 -19.67 29.87 16.59
N PRO A 266 -20.58 30.09 15.62
CA PRO A 266 -20.34 30.17 14.18
C PRO A 266 -18.91 30.61 13.85
N GLN A 267 -18.00 29.66 13.91
CA GLN A 267 -16.66 29.89 13.41
C GLN A 267 -16.88 29.86 11.92
N GLU A 268 -16.80 31.04 11.29
CA GLU A 268 -16.46 31.13 9.89
C GLU A 268 -15.42 30.05 9.65
N LEU A 269 -15.78 29.07 8.81
CA LEU A 269 -14.85 28.17 8.16
C LEU A 269 -13.92 29.09 7.36
N ARG A 270 -12.96 29.71 8.06
CA ARG A 270 -11.72 30.15 7.47
C ARG A 270 -11.11 28.84 7.00
N LEU A 271 -11.36 28.50 5.74
CA LEU A 271 -10.40 27.72 4.99
C LEU A 271 -9.08 28.43 5.26
N GLU A 272 -8.25 27.84 6.16
CA GLU A 272 -6.88 28.29 6.28
C GLU A 272 -6.34 28.25 4.85
N GLU A 273 -5.94 29.41 4.33
CA GLU A 273 -5.24 29.46 3.06
C GLU A 273 -4.13 28.41 3.12
N PRO A 274 -3.97 27.58 2.07
CA PRO A 274 -3.04 26.47 2.09
C PRO A 274 -1.67 27.01 2.50
N ARG A 275 -1.22 26.65 3.71
CA ARG A 275 0.10 27.04 4.21
C ARG A 275 1.11 26.59 3.16
N LYS A 276 1.75 27.57 2.50
CA LYS A 276 2.75 27.28 1.48
C LYS A 276 3.79 26.34 2.12
N PRO A 277 4.01 25.14 1.55
CA PRO A 277 4.96 24.21 2.10
C PRO A 277 6.32 24.93 2.19
N PRO A 278 7.04 24.81 3.31
CA PRO A 278 8.27 25.55 3.49
C PRO A 278 9.27 25.07 2.43
N TRP A 279 9.96 26.00 1.77
CA TRP A 279 10.77 25.76 0.56
C TRP A 279 11.76 24.58 0.65
N TRP A 280 12.20 24.19 1.85
CA TRP A 280 13.08 23.05 2.07
C TRP A 280 12.42 21.69 1.81
N THR A 281 11.09 21.56 1.82
CA THR A 281 10.40 20.33 1.39
C THR A 281 10.62 20.07 -0.11
N HIS A 282 10.78 21.12 -0.91
CA HIS A 282 11.16 20.98 -2.32
C HIS A 282 12.62 20.54 -2.49
N LEU A 283 13.52 20.94 -1.59
CA LEU A 283 14.92 20.48 -1.62
C LEU A 283 15.07 19.01 -1.23
N ALA A 284 14.32 18.53 -0.24
CA ALA A 284 14.33 17.12 0.16
C ALA A 284 13.89 16.20 -0.99
N LEU A 285 12.91 16.64 -1.79
CA LEU A 285 12.48 15.95 -3.02
C LEU A 285 13.59 15.92 -4.10
N LEU A 286 14.41 16.97 -4.20
CA LEU A 286 15.49 17.06 -5.20
C LEU A 286 16.74 16.25 -4.81
N SER A 287 17.08 16.17 -3.52
CA SER A 287 18.25 15.39 -3.05
C SER A 287 18.12 13.88 -3.26
N CYS A 288 16.90 13.36 -3.37
CA CYS A 288 16.64 11.94 -3.67
C CYS A 288 16.67 11.60 -5.18
N LEU A 289 16.78 12.61 -6.04
CA LEU A 289 16.89 12.44 -7.51
C LEU A 289 18.36 12.34 -7.98
N GLY A 290 19.33 12.35 -7.04
CA GLY A 290 20.75 12.35 -7.33
C GLY A 290 21.39 10.96 -7.43
N ALA A 291 21.89 10.66 -8.63
CA ALA A 291 22.91 9.66 -8.99
C ALA A 291 22.52 8.16 -9.00
N ARG A 292 22.17 7.66 -10.20
CA ARG A 292 22.59 6.32 -10.64
C ARG A 292 23.75 6.46 -11.63
N PRO A 293 24.99 6.05 -11.32
CA PRO A 293 25.82 5.47 -12.35
C PRO A 293 25.22 4.10 -12.70
N LYS A 294 24.83 3.91 -13.98
CA LYS A 294 24.73 2.57 -14.54
C LYS A 294 26.16 2.01 -14.53
N ALA A 295 26.47 1.11 -13.60
CA ALA A 295 27.60 0.22 -13.80
C ALA A 295 27.25 -0.63 -15.03
N GLU A 296 28.04 -0.50 -16.11
CA GLU A 296 27.99 -1.46 -17.20
C GLU A 296 28.33 -2.85 -16.63
N PRO A 297 27.61 -3.90 -17.02
CA PRO A 297 28.00 -5.25 -16.67
C PRO A 297 29.37 -5.52 -17.29
N LEU A 298 30.38 -5.78 -16.46
CA LEU A 298 31.65 -6.33 -16.90
C LEU A 298 31.38 -7.60 -17.72
N PRO A 299 31.98 -7.75 -18.92
CA PRO A 299 31.83 -8.97 -19.68
C PRO A 299 32.46 -10.13 -18.89
N LEU A 300 31.62 -11.08 -18.48
CA LEU A 300 32.05 -12.36 -17.95
C LEU A 300 32.77 -13.12 -19.07
N SER A 301 34.07 -13.33 -18.89
CA SER A 301 34.87 -14.22 -19.72
C SER A 301 34.38 -15.67 -19.55
N PRO A 302 34.06 -16.39 -20.63
CA PRO A 302 33.73 -17.81 -20.56
C PRO A 302 35.04 -18.60 -20.51
N GLY A 303 35.51 -18.94 -19.30
CA GLY A 303 36.67 -19.80 -19.17
C GLY A 303 37.36 -19.78 -17.81
N ALA A 304 36.66 -20.16 -16.74
CA ALA A 304 37.31 -20.58 -15.50
C ALA A 304 36.30 -21.30 -14.60
N PHE A 305 36.02 -22.58 -14.86
CA PHE A 305 35.67 -23.56 -13.82
C PHE A 305 35.83 -24.96 -14.42
N GLU A 306 37.06 -25.45 -14.37
CA GLU A 306 37.37 -26.86 -14.51
C GLU A 306 38.12 -27.31 -13.25
N ALA A 307 37.78 -28.51 -12.78
CA ALA A 307 38.34 -29.24 -11.66
C ALA A 307 37.93 -28.80 -10.25
N LEU A 308 36.90 -29.45 -9.70
CA LEU A 308 37.01 -30.24 -8.47
C LEU A 308 35.99 -31.40 -8.50
N ALA A 309 36.48 -32.62 -8.31
CA ALA A 309 35.75 -33.89 -8.32
C ALA A 309 34.87 -34.08 -7.06
N PRO A 310 33.86 -34.97 -7.09
CA PRO A 310 32.83 -35.05 -6.07
C PRO A 310 33.21 -35.94 -4.88
N LEU A 311 32.84 -35.50 -3.68
CA LEU A 311 32.68 -36.36 -2.50
C LEU A 311 31.19 -36.73 -2.40
N GLU A 312 30.91 -38.02 -2.49
CA GLU A 312 29.60 -38.61 -2.28
C GLU A 312 29.09 -38.35 -0.85
N LEU A 313 27.87 -37.83 -0.71
CA LEU A 313 27.07 -38.01 0.49
C LEU A 313 25.58 -38.10 0.14
N ASN A 314 24.93 -39.03 0.82
CA ASN A 314 23.64 -39.64 0.48
C ASN A 314 22.43 -38.69 0.40
N SER A 315 21.69 -38.86 -0.70
CA SER A 315 20.22 -38.84 -0.89
C SER A 315 19.31 -38.16 0.14
N ALA A 316 18.72 -37.04 -0.29
CA ALA A 316 17.33 -36.64 -0.03
C ALA A 316 16.74 -36.03 -1.33
N PRO A 317 15.43 -36.18 -1.62
CA PRO A 317 14.89 -35.85 -2.93
C PRO A 317 14.84 -34.34 -3.16
N ALA A 318 15.46 -33.90 -4.26
CA ALA A 318 15.39 -32.53 -4.76
C ALA A 318 13.99 -32.23 -5.30
N LEU A 319 13.34 -31.22 -4.73
CA LEU A 319 12.19 -30.55 -5.32
C LEU A 319 12.70 -29.58 -6.40
N ASP A 320 12.27 -29.83 -7.63
CA ASP A 320 12.60 -29.04 -8.80
C ASP A 320 11.88 -27.68 -8.74
N ASN A 321 12.60 -26.63 -8.35
CA ASN A 321 12.11 -25.25 -8.31
C ASN A 321 12.68 -24.48 -9.51
N SER A 322 12.06 -24.68 -10.66
CA SER A 322 12.22 -23.84 -11.85
C SER A 322 10.87 -23.21 -12.17
N THR A 323 10.65 -21.95 -11.77
CA THR A 323 9.55 -21.13 -12.31
C THR A 323 10.00 -19.69 -12.57
N ASP A 324 9.83 -19.30 -13.83
CA ASP A 324 10.06 -17.98 -14.43
C ASP A 324 9.15 -16.88 -13.83
N THR A 325 9.49 -16.36 -12.65
CA THR A 325 8.81 -15.15 -12.12
C THR A 325 9.35 -13.84 -12.70
N ALA A 326 10.51 -13.86 -13.38
CA ALA A 326 11.13 -12.65 -13.94
C ALA A 326 10.44 -12.09 -15.20
N ALA A 327 9.59 -12.88 -15.88
CA ALA A 327 8.93 -12.45 -17.11
C ALA A 327 7.68 -11.56 -16.88
N ALA A 328 7.06 -11.62 -15.70
CA ALA A 328 5.81 -10.90 -15.42
C ALA A 328 6.00 -9.38 -15.25
N PHE A 329 7.20 -8.89 -14.93
CA PHE A 329 7.43 -7.47 -14.60
C PHE A 329 7.81 -6.56 -15.78
N LYS A 330 8.17 -7.11 -16.95
CA LYS A 330 8.50 -6.29 -18.14
C LYS A 330 7.28 -5.53 -18.71
N ASN A 331 6.06 -5.85 -18.28
CA ASN A 331 4.82 -5.25 -18.79
C ASN A 331 4.28 -4.08 -17.96
N CYS A 332 5.04 -3.55 -16.99
CA CYS A 332 4.75 -2.24 -16.38
C CYS A 332 5.31 -1.06 -17.20
N THR A 333 5.38 -1.21 -18.52
CA THR A 333 5.72 -0.11 -19.43
C THR A 333 4.45 0.71 -19.67
N PRO A 334 4.45 2.04 -19.54
CA PRO A 334 3.29 2.84 -19.93
C PRO A 334 2.97 2.57 -21.40
N VAL A 335 1.82 1.97 -21.68
CA VAL A 335 1.34 1.78 -23.06
C VAL A 335 0.98 3.16 -23.60
N LEU A 336 1.90 3.73 -24.39
CA LEU A 336 1.68 4.96 -25.15
C LEU A 336 0.80 4.61 -26.37
N LEU A 337 -0.50 4.48 -26.16
CA LEU A 337 -1.47 4.41 -27.26
C LEU A 337 -1.43 5.74 -28.03
N LYS A 338 -0.90 5.71 -29.26
CA LYS A 338 -1.10 6.78 -30.24
C LYS A 338 -2.58 6.78 -30.63
N VAL A 339 -3.36 7.66 -30.01
CA VAL A 339 -4.70 7.98 -30.50
C VAL A 339 -4.52 8.89 -31.72
N PRO A 340 -5.05 8.52 -32.91
CA PRO A 340 -5.12 9.47 -34.01
C PRO A 340 -6.12 10.56 -33.62
N LEU A 341 -5.63 11.77 -33.39
CA LEU A 341 -6.48 12.95 -33.32
C LEU A 341 -7.06 13.16 -34.71
N SER A 342 -8.32 12.80 -34.90
CA SER A 342 -9.10 13.25 -36.05
C SER A 342 -9.36 14.74 -35.89
N PRO A 343 -8.95 15.59 -36.85
CA PRO A 343 -9.29 17.01 -36.81
C PRO A 343 -10.69 17.19 -37.39
N GLY A 344 -11.70 17.33 -36.54
CA GLY A 344 -13.03 17.71 -37.00
C GLY A 344 -14.12 17.59 -35.94
N ALA A 345 -14.87 18.69 -35.79
CA ALA A 345 -16.10 18.85 -35.00
C ALA A 345 -15.93 19.18 -33.51
N PHE A 346 -15.52 20.41 -33.21
CA PHE A 346 -16.10 21.17 -32.08
C PHE A 346 -17.01 22.23 -32.69
N GLU A 347 -18.29 21.91 -32.84
CA GLU A 347 -19.34 22.93 -32.95
C GLU A 347 -19.65 23.45 -31.55
N ALA A 348 -19.56 24.76 -31.38
CA ALA A 348 -19.85 25.45 -30.14
C ALA A 348 -21.37 25.45 -29.89
N ALA A 349 -21.82 24.67 -28.90
CA ALA A 349 -23.13 24.85 -28.31
C ALA A 349 -23.03 25.90 -27.20
N SER A 350 -23.71 27.03 -27.39
CA SER A 350 -23.92 28.07 -26.38
C SER A 350 -24.87 27.57 -25.27
N PRO A 351 -24.62 27.89 -23.98
CA PRO A 351 -25.48 27.47 -22.89
C PRO A 351 -26.67 28.43 -22.71
N PRO A 352 -27.91 27.96 -22.50
CA PRO A 352 -28.95 28.78 -21.92
C PRO A 352 -28.96 28.65 -20.38
N GLU A 353 -29.11 29.81 -19.74
CA GLU A 353 -29.90 30.06 -18.53
C GLU A 353 -29.50 29.34 -17.22
N LEU A 354 -28.61 30.00 -16.46
CA LEU A 354 -28.55 29.93 -15.00
C LEU A 354 -28.85 31.33 -14.42
N GLN A 355 -30.13 31.72 -14.45
CA GLN A 355 -30.68 32.82 -13.66
C GLN A 355 -31.95 32.33 -12.97
N SER A 356 -31.81 31.69 -11.81
CA SER A 356 -32.87 31.55 -10.80
C SER A 356 -32.34 30.68 -9.67
N LEU A 357 -31.71 31.29 -8.65
CA LEU A 357 -31.74 30.83 -7.24
C LEU A 357 -30.88 31.79 -6.40
N MET A 358 -31.38 33.02 -6.25
CA MET A 358 -31.09 33.89 -5.12
C MET A 358 -32.36 34.69 -4.81
N VAL A 359 -33.40 34.02 -4.29
CA VAL A 359 -34.40 34.60 -3.37
C VAL A 359 -35.07 33.43 -2.64
N GLN A 360 -34.67 33.19 -1.40
CA GLN A 360 -35.49 32.96 -0.20
C GLN A 360 -34.64 32.34 0.91
#